data_AF-A0A3D1BDH9-F1
#
_entry.id   AF-A0A3D1BDH9-F1
#
_cell.length_a   1.000
_cell.length_b   1.000
_cell.length_c   1.000
_cell.angle_alpha   90.00
_cell.angle_beta   90.00
_cell.angle_gamma   90.00
#
_symmetry.space_group_name_H-M   'P 1'
#
loop_
_entity.id
_entity.type
_entity.pdbx_description
1 polymer ?
#
loop_
_entity_poly.entity_id
_entity_poly.type
_entity_poly.pdbx_seq_one_letter_code
_entity_poly.pdbx_strand_id
1 'polypeptide(L)'
;DELEIDGCVVPTACNYDVNATNLVPCVYPEPGYTCDGECDGDADGDGICDANEIAGCQDESACNYNPDATDPAAINGLTISLNAGSWPSEISWTLNGESYGAPFDGFVELAPGVYTLEGADSYGDGWNGAEMTLVDASSGASTSFSVSGSASSIEIEVTGAEGCDFESCLGCTDASACNFDSDATQEDGSCDYCSCVSGTVGGSNGFGLSVETYAEGGVLGATTYRVYVTTPNEDDFVSAITGDENNPSFLRTSTSFYQNEFGGLTADQSNPFLFSVFPELAYDSWVTIGIDQAPVPGDGNGAISLVQADGDSWMEDFEAGGNLEINSFFGGSWFTTILDDNGVAGADKKVLLAQLTTDGTLTGQLYVQVFPEGNGDNAEYLTLSFGGNSSCGCTDEAACNYSDSALYDDGSCDYLSCTGCTDEAACNYEEGATVEDGSCVYPEAYLDCDGNCMNDANINGICDELEVLGCTYAAACNYNMDANVDDGQCDFSCIPTGCQGTSVVQGCTVQEAGNYDPAATCDNGSCVFSNECRADLDDDGLIGMGDLLEYLSLFGSSCE
;
A
#
# COMPACT_ATOMS: atom_id res chain seq x y z
N ASP A 1 83.55 13.54 -37.22
CA ASP A 1 84.39 14.71 -37.53
C ASP A 1 84.48 15.55 -36.25
N GLU A 2 85.60 16.19 -35.90
CA GLU A 2 85.75 16.85 -34.57
C GLU A 2 84.92 18.15 -34.41
N LEU A 3 84.03 18.44 -35.36
CA LEU A 3 83.15 19.62 -35.36
C LEU A 3 81.67 19.29 -35.64
N GLU A 4 81.27 18.02 -35.49
CA GLU A 4 79.85 17.65 -35.66
C GLU A 4 79.01 18.12 -34.46
N ILE A 5 78.12 19.08 -34.70
CA ILE A 5 77.08 19.51 -33.75
C ILE A 5 75.83 18.67 -34.04
N ASP A 6 75.44 17.84 -33.08
CA ASP A 6 74.22 17.04 -33.14
C ASP A 6 73.00 17.92 -32.84
N GLY A 7 71.98 17.89 -33.70
CA GLY A 7 70.74 18.61 -33.46
C GLY A 7 69.73 18.46 -34.60
N CYS A 8 68.53 19.00 -34.37
CA CYS A 8 67.48 19.13 -35.37
C CYS A 8 67.43 20.58 -35.89
N VAL A 9 67.14 20.78 -37.18
CA VAL A 9 67.03 22.14 -37.79
C VAL A 9 65.59 22.66 -37.86
N VAL A 10 64.64 21.94 -37.26
CA VAL A 10 63.23 22.35 -37.16
C VAL A 10 63.06 23.22 -35.91
N PRO A 11 62.67 24.50 -36.01
CA PRO A 11 62.61 25.43 -34.88
C PRO A 11 61.68 25.04 -33.73
N THR A 12 60.75 24.12 -33.96
CA THR A 12 59.78 23.64 -32.96
C THR A 12 60.24 22.38 -32.23
N ALA A 13 61.42 21.83 -32.54
CA ALA A 13 61.97 20.66 -31.87
C ALA A 13 62.74 21.06 -30.61
N CYS A 14 62.66 20.25 -29.56
CA CYS A 14 63.38 20.44 -28.30
C CYS A 14 64.89 20.33 -28.43
N ASN A 15 65.36 19.56 -29.40
CA ASN A 15 66.77 19.48 -29.76
C ASN A 15 67.12 20.38 -30.96
N TYR A 16 66.43 21.52 -31.11
CA TYR A 16 66.71 22.47 -32.18
C TYR A 16 68.08 23.14 -32.01
N ASP A 17 68.92 23.05 -33.04
CA ASP A 17 70.13 23.86 -33.17
C ASP A 17 70.30 24.27 -34.63
N VAL A 18 70.28 25.59 -34.86
CA VAL A 18 70.46 26.20 -36.19
C VAL A 18 71.83 25.88 -36.81
N ASN A 19 72.81 25.49 -35.99
CA ASN A 19 74.16 25.12 -36.40
C ASN A 19 74.38 23.61 -36.43
N ALA A 20 73.32 22.79 -36.28
CA ALA A 20 73.44 21.33 -36.34
C ALA A 20 74.04 20.89 -37.69
N THR A 21 75.21 20.26 -37.65
CA THR A 21 75.90 19.72 -38.82
C THR A 21 75.73 18.21 -38.95
N ASN A 22 75.29 17.55 -37.87
CA ASN A 22 74.88 16.14 -37.86
C ASN A 22 73.40 16.06 -37.45
N LEU A 23 72.54 15.71 -38.41
CA LEU A 23 71.09 15.71 -38.22
C LEU A 23 70.66 14.44 -37.46
N VAL A 24 70.26 14.63 -36.21
CA VAL A 24 69.61 13.60 -35.40
C VAL A 24 68.09 13.75 -35.47
N PRO A 25 67.30 12.70 -35.18
CA PRO A 25 65.84 12.81 -35.16
C PRO A 25 65.37 13.97 -34.27
N CYS A 26 64.39 14.72 -34.74
CA CYS A 26 63.78 15.81 -33.98
C CYS A 26 63.00 15.24 -32.79
N VAL A 27 63.29 15.75 -31.60
CA VAL A 27 62.55 15.45 -30.38
C VAL A 27 61.54 16.56 -30.18
N TYR A 28 60.29 16.22 -29.98
CA TYR A 28 59.22 17.16 -29.64
C TYR A 28 58.81 16.89 -28.19
N PRO A 29 58.28 17.89 -27.48
CA PRO A 29 57.76 17.63 -26.15
C PRO A 29 56.48 16.78 -26.26
N GLU A 30 56.14 16.10 -25.17
CA GLU A 30 54.83 15.46 -25.07
C GLU A 30 53.73 16.53 -25.17
N PRO A 31 52.54 16.21 -25.73
CA PRO A 31 51.42 17.16 -25.79
C PRO A 31 51.12 17.77 -24.41
N GLY A 32 51.01 19.10 -24.35
CA GLY A 32 50.79 19.84 -23.10
C GLY A 32 52.03 20.13 -22.27
N TYR A 33 53.23 19.69 -22.71
CA TYR A 33 54.48 19.97 -22.02
C TYR A 33 55.42 20.83 -22.87
N THR A 34 56.28 21.58 -22.20
CA THR A 34 57.42 22.28 -22.78
C THR A 34 58.59 21.33 -22.99
N CYS A 35 59.59 21.76 -23.75
CA CYS A 35 60.81 20.97 -24.00
C CYS A 35 61.68 20.71 -22.76
N ASP A 36 61.43 21.43 -21.67
CA ASP A 36 62.07 21.21 -20.37
C ASP A 36 61.26 20.23 -19.49
N GLY A 37 60.12 19.73 -19.99
CA GLY A 37 59.21 18.84 -19.26
C GLY A 37 58.30 19.57 -18.28
N GLU A 38 58.28 20.91 -18.32
CA GLU A 38 57.35 21.73 -17.54
C GLU A 38 56.01 21.83 -18.25
N CYS A 39 54.94 21.92 -17.50
CA CYS A 39 53.59 21.99 -18.01
C CYS A 39 53.31 23.29 -18.79
N ASP A 40 52.67 23.19 -19.96
CA ASP A 40 52.29 24.31 -20.84
C ASP A 40 50.81 24.69 -20.64
N GLY A 41 50.38 24.82 -19.38
CA GLY A 41 49.00 25.09 -18.96
C GLY A 41 48.53 24.11 -17.88
N ASP A 42 48.35 24.62 -16.66
CA ASP A 42 47.86 23.93 -15.46
C ASP A 42 46.95 24.94 -14.73
N ALA A 43 45.66 24.90 -15.06
CA ALA A 43 44.69 25.92 -14.68
C ALA A 43 44.29 25.80 -13.20
N ASP A 44 44.23 24.60 -12.65
CA ASP A 44 43.78 24.33 -11.28
C ASP A 44 44.94 24.08 -10.29
N GLY A 45 46.16 23.87 -10.79
CA GLY A 45 47.39 23.76 -10.03
C GLY A 45 47.62 22.38 -9.40
N ASP A 46 46.96 21.33 -9.89
CA ASP A 46 47.07 19.97 -9.36
C ASP A 46 48.35 19.23 -9.81
N GLY A 47 49.07 19.81 -10.80
CA GLY A 47 50.32 19.30 -11.34
C GLY A 47 50.16 18.37 -12.55
N ILE A 48 48.95 18.25 -13.09
CA ILE A 48 48.63 17.63 -14.38
C ILE A 48 48.31 18.77 -15.36
N CYS A 49 48.81 18.66 -16.58
CA CYS A 49 48.53 19.70 -17.57
C CYS A 49 47.11 19.62 -18.08
N ASP A 50 46.48 20.76 -18.35
CA ASP A 50 45.12 20.87 -18.90
C ASP A 50 44.92 19.95 -20.13
N ALA A 51 45.94 19.84 -20.99
CA ALA A 51 45.90 18.98 -22.18
C ALA A 51 45.91 17.46 -21.89
N ASN A 52 46.22 17.08 -20.66
CA ASN A 52 46.37 15.70 -20.16
C ASN A 52 45.38 15.38 -19.04
N GLU A 53 44.50 16.32 -18.70
CA GLU A 53 43.46 16.10 -17.71
C GLU A 53 42.35 15.19 -18.22
N ILE A 54 41.79 14.39 -17.31
CA ILE A 54 40.61 13.57 -17.54
C ILE A 54 39.47 14.17 -16.72
N ALA A 55 38.48 14.73 -17.41
CA ALA A 55 37.28 15.27 -16.76
C ALA A 55 36.44 14.14 -16.13
N GLY A 56 35.94 14.37 -14.91
CA GLY A 56 35.01 13.46 -14.25
C GLY A 56 34.77 13.80 -12.78
N CYS A 57 33.80 13.13 -12.14
CA CYS A 57 33.59 13.32 -10.71
C CYS A 57 34.71 12.62 -9.91
N GLN A 58 35.41 13.38 -9.09
CA GLN A 58 36.49 12.87 -8.23
C GLN A 58 36.03 12.47 -6.82
N ASP A 59 34.74 12.66 -6.50
CA ASP A 59 34.18 12.29 -5.19
C ASP A 59 33.80 10.81 -5.17
N GLU A 60 34.49 10.00 -4.35
CA GLU A 60 34.23 8.56 -4.19
C GLU A 60 32.80 8.22 -3.72
N SER A 61 32.07 9.19 -3.16
CA SER A 61 30.67 9.01 -2.74
C SER A 61 29.66 9.28 -3.86
N ALA A 62 30.09 9.78 -5.02
CA ALA A 62 29.23 10.02 -6.16
C ALA A 62 29.00 8.74 -7.00
N CYS A 63 27.79 8.61 -7.52
CA CYS A 63 27.35 7.58 -8.44
C CYS A 63 28.10 7.59 -9.78
N ASN A 64 28.55 8.76 -10.24
CA ASN A 64 29.37 8.92 -11.44
C ASN A 64 30.86 9.13 -11.13
N TYR A 65 31.34 8.65 -9.97
CA TYR A 65 32.76 8.69 -9.60
C TYR A 65 33.65 8.04 -10.67
N ASN A 66 34.67 8.77 -11.10
CA ASN A 66 35.70 8.30 -12.02
C ASN A 66 37.06 8.33 -11.32
N PRO A 67 37.67 7.17 -10.99
CA PRO A 67 38.96 7.11 -10.32
C PRO A 67 40.13 7.60 -11.17
N ASP A 68 39.94 7.71 -12.49
CA ASP A 68 40.92 8.26 -13.42
C ASP A 68 40.72 9.77 -13.65
N ALA A 69 39.68 10.39 -13.06
CA ALA A 69 39.45 11.82 -13.21
C ALA A 69 40.53 12.63 -12.50
N THR A 70 41.10 13.58 -13.23
CA THR A 70 42.10 14.53 -12.76
C THR A 70 41.61 15.97 -12.86
N ASP A 71 40.49 16.21 -13.54
CA ASP A 71 39.78 17.50 -13.56
C ASP A 71 38.33 17.30 -13.07
N PRO A 72 37.85 18.07 -12.07
CA PRO A 72 36.47 18.00 -11.64
C PRO A 72 35.49 18.31 -12.78
N ALA A 73 34.43 17.52 -12.90
CA ALA A 73 33.41 17.54 -13.96
C ALA A 73 32.62 18.85 -14.17
N ALA A 74 33.14 20.05 -13.87
CA ALA A 74 32.40 21.30 -13.89
C ALA A 74 33.17 22.46 -14.51
N ILE A 75 33.83 22.27 -15.66
CA ILE A 75 34.30 23.40 -16.48
C ILE A 75 33.19 23.79 -17.48
N ASN A 76 32.34 24.73 -17.08
CA ASN A 76 31.33 25.32 -17.97
C ASN A 76 31.92 26.55 -18.66
N GLY A 77 31.97 26.56 -19.99
CA GLY A 77 32.54 27.67 -20.75
C GLY A 77 32.88 27.33 -22.19
N LEU A 78 33.57 28.27 -22.84
CA LEU A 78 33.99 28.15 -24.23
C LEU A 78 35.51 28.27 -24.34
N THR A 79 36.14 27.29 -24.99
CA THR A 79 37.50 27.45 -25.52
C THR A 79 37.41 28.18 -26.85
N ILE A 80 38.05 29.36 -26.92
CA ILE A 80 37.96 30.26 -28.06
C ILE A 80 39.34 30.45 -28.68
N SER A 81 39.46 30.09 -29.96
CA SER A 81 40.67 30.34 -30.74
C SER A 81 40.32 31.20 -31.96
N LEU A 82 40.81 32.44 -31.97
CA LEU A 82 40.69 33.41 -33.04
C LEU A 82 42.06 33.75 -33.62
N ASN A 83 42.26 33.42 -34.89
CA ASN A 83 43.49 33.78 -35.57
C ASN A 83 43.57 35.29 -35.86
N ALA A 84 44.78 35.80 -36.15
CA ALA A 84 45.03 37.23 -36.28
C ALA A 84 44.47 37.85 -37.58
N GLY A 85 44.18 37.05 -38.60
CA GLY A 85 43.80 37.51 -39.93
C GLY A 85 44.82 38.45 -40.59
N SER A 86 44.36 39.26 -41.55
CA SER A 86 45.20 40.25 -42.23
C SER A 86 45.36 41.56 -41.45
N TRP A 87 44.35 41.96 -40.66
CA TRP A 87 44.31 43.23 -39.94
C TRP A 87 43.71 43.08 -38.52
N PRO A 88 44.47 42.52 -37.57
CA PRO A 88 43.96 42.18 -36.24
C PRO A 88 43.44 43.40 -35.46
N SER A 89 44.00 44.59 -35.69
CA SER A 89 43.62 45.84 -35.01
C SER A 89 42.24 46.36 -35.37
N GLU A 90 41.62 45.82 -36.44
CA GLU A 90 40.30 46.24 -36.92
C GLU A 90 39.18 45.35 -36.35
N ILE A 91 39.57 44.22 -35.75
CA ILE A 91 38.71 43.16 -35.24
C ILE A 91 38.45 43.37 -33.75
N SER A 92 37.17 43.40 -33.39
CA SER A 92 36.72 43.32 -32.00
C SER A 92 35.54 42.39 -31.89
N TRP A 93 35.35 41.78 -30.72
CA TRP A 93 34.20 40.94 -30.45
C TRP A 93 33.78 41.06 -29.00
N THR A 94 32.52 40.75 -28.73
CA THR A 94 31.92 40.85 -27.40
C THR A 94 31.21 39.55 -27.07
N LEU A 95 31.42 39.05 -25.86
CA LEU A 95 30.76 37.87 -25.31
C LEU A 95 30.46 38.15 -23.84
N ASN A 96 29.22 37.89 -23.41
CA ASN A 96 28.77 38.14 -22.03
C ASN A 96 29.04 39.58 -21.51
N GLY A 97 29.03 40.57 -22.41
CA GLY A 97 29.28 41.98 -22.08
C GLY A 97 30.75 42.37 -21.93
N GLU A 98 31.69 41.44 -22.06
CA GLU A 98 33.12 41.71 -22.13
C GLU A 98 33.60 41.80 -23.57
N SER A 99 34.57 42.70 -23.85
CA SER A 99 35.06 42.97 -25.19
C SER A 99 36.52 42.57 -25.36
N TYR A 100 36.80 41.90 -26.47
CA TYR A 100 38.07 41.28 -26.81
C TYR A 100 38.51 41.70 -28.23
N GLY A 101 39.76 41.38 -28.59
CA GLY A 101 40.35 41.68 -29.90
C GLY A 101 40.95 40.43 -30.56
N ALA A 102 41.63 40.61 -31.70
CA ALA A 102 42.36 39.56 -32.39
C ALA A 102 43.89 39.77 -32.33
N PRO A 103 44.70 38.68 -32.31
CA PRO A 103 44.30 37.29 -32.11
C PRO A 103 43.85 37.03 -30.66
N PHE A 104 43.16 35.91 -30.45
CA PHE A 104 42.78 35.44 -29.12
C PHE A 104 42.92 33.92 -29.06
N ASP A 105 43.45 33.42 -27.96
CA ASP A 105 43.45 31.99 -27.65
C ASP A 105 43.31 31.86 -26.14
N GLY A 106 42.23 31.22 -25.70
CA GLY A 106 41.95 31.11 -24.27
C GLY A 106 40.55 30.60 -23.97
N PHE A 107 40.31 30.42 -22.67
CA PHE A 107 39.06 29.90 -22.13
C PHE A 107 38.22 31.02 -21.50
N VAL A 108 36.90 30.97 -21.72
CA VAL A 108 35.93 31.88 -21.10
C VAL A 108 34.93 31.07 -20.30
N GLU A 109 35.00 31.19 -18.97
CA GLU A 109 34.03 30.59 -18.04
C GLU A 109 32.64 31.22 -18.23
N LEU A 110 31.65 30.37 -18.51
CA LEU A 110 30.26 30.76 -18.70
C LEU A 110 29.37 29.72 -18.02
N ALA A 111 28.35 30.17 -17.29
CA ALA A 111 27.34 29.25 -16.77
C ALA A 111 26.55 28.60 -17.93
N PRO A 112 25.89 27.45 -17.71
CA PRO A 112 25.06 26.85 -18.75
C PRO A 112 23.95 27.80 -19.21
N GLY A 113 23.81 27.98 -20.51
CA GLY A 113 22.86 28.94 -21.08
C GLY A 113 23.20 29.37 -22.50
N VAL A 114 22.34 30.21 -23.08
CA VAL A 114 22.50 30.73 -24.44
C VAL A 114 23.09 32.13 -24.40
N TYR A 115 24.21 32.32 -25.09
CA TYR A 115 24.95 33.57 -25.18
C TYR A 115 24.97 34.09 -26.61
N THR A 116 24.91 35.41 -26.77
CA THR A 116 25.13 36.07 -28.06
C THR A 116 26.58 36.53 -28.16
N LEU A 117 27.28 36.02 -29.17
CA LEU A 117 28.59 36.52 -29.56
C LEU A 117 28.44 37.55 -30.68
N GLU A 118 28.99 38.73 -30.49
CA GLU A 118 28.93 39.83 -31.45
C GLU A 118 30.33 40.18 -31.95
N GLY A 119 30.58 40.00 -33.25
CA GLY A 119 31.82 40.41 -33.90
C GLY A 119 31.65 41.73 -34.65
N ALA A 120 32.66 42.59 -34.59
CA ALA A 120 32.70 43.87 -35.28
C ALA A 120 34.00 44.06 -36.06
N ASP A 121 33.90 44.81 -37.14
CA ASP A 121 35.00 45.22 -38.01
C ASP A 121 34.94 46.74 -38.21
N SER A 122 36.03 47.43 -37.89
CA SER A 122 36.06 48.89 -37.87
C SER A 122 35.97 49.55 -39.25
N TYR A 123 36.26 48.81 -40.33
CA TYR A 123 36.33 49.35 -41.70
C TYR A 123 35.23 48.82 -42.61
N GLY A 124 34.50 47.80 -42.17
CA GLY A 124 33.25 47.35 -42.78
C GLY A 124 33.42 46.41 -43.96
N ASP A 125 34.63 45.94 -44.23
CA ASP A 125 34.95 44.97 -45.28
C ASP A 125 35.14 43.53 -44.75
N GLY A 126 35.06 43.36 -43.43
CA GLY A 126 35.08 42.07 -42.75
C GLY A 126 36.48 41.64 -42.31
N TRP A 127 36.56 40.52 -41.59
CA TRP A 127 37.77 40.11 -40.87
C TRP A 127 38.93 39.59 -41.76
N ASN A 128 38.78 39.65 -43.08
CA ASN A 128 39.88 39.48 -44.05
C ASN A 128 40.80 38.27 -43.76
N GLY A 129 40.19 37.10 -43.52
CA GLY A 129 40.88 35.84 -43.26
C GLY A 129 40.96 35.44 -41.78
N ALA A 130 40.51 36.28 -40.85
CA ALA A 130 40.33 35.89 -39.46
C ALA A 130 39.07 35.03 -39.28
N GLU A 131 39.22 33.93 -38.54
CA GLU A 131 38.17 32.98 -38.22
C GLU A 131 38.32 32.61 -36.74
N MET A 132 37.19 32.61 -36.03
CA MET A 132 37.07 32.20 -34.64
C MET A 132 36.51 30.78 -34.60
N THR A 133 37.14 29.91 -33.83
CA THR A 133 36.59 28.60 -33.44
C THR A 133 36.21 28.66 -31.97
N LEU A 134 34.99 28.24 -31.67
CA LEU A 134 34.45 28.14 -30.31
C LEU A 134 34.15 26.67 -30.05
N VAL A 135 34.71 26.11 -28.98
CA VAL A 135 34.45 24.74 -28.54
C VAL A 135 33.81 24.81 -27.16
N ASP A 136 32.61 24.26 -27.03
CA ASP A 136 31.97 24.06 -25.73
C ASP A 136 32.78 23.06 -24.91
N ALA A 137 33.21 23.47 -23.72
CA ALA A 137 34.07 22.66 -22.86
C ALA A 137 33.35 21.41 -22.29
N SER A 138 32.03 21.46 -22.17
CA SER A 138 31.22 20.37 -21.61
C SER A 138 30.73 19.37 -22.67
N SER A 139 30.34 19.83 -23.87
CA SER A 139 29.84 18.95 -24.94
C SER A 139 30.85 18.65 -26.04
N GLY A 140 31.96 19.39 -26.11
CA GLY A 140 32.92 19.33 -27.20
C GLY A 140 32.38 19.85 -28.54
N ALA A 141 31.19 20.47 -28.54
CA ALA A 141 30.56 21.01 -29.73
C ALA A 141 31.36 22.20 -30.27
N SER A 142 31.80 22.12 -31.53
CA SER A 142 32.61 23.14 -32.17
C SER A 142 31.79 23.99 -33.15
N THR A 143 31.91 25.30 -33.05
CA THR A 143 31.27 26.28 -33.95
C THR A 143 32.30 27.27 -34.48
N SER A 144 32.26 27.56 -35.78
CA SER A 144 33.11 28.56 -36.43
C SER A 144 32.36 29.88 -36.65
N PHE A 145 33.02 31.01 -36.43
CA PHE A 145 32.46 32.34 -36.60
C PHE A 145 33.42 33.29 -37.33
N SER A 146 32.88 34.10 -38.25
CA SER A 146 33.60 35.17 -38.93
C SER A 146 32.66 36.31 -39.33
N VAL A 147 33.22 37.49 -39.59
CA VAL A 147 32.47 38.68 -40.01
C VAL A 147 32.84 39.04 -41.45
N SER A 148 31.84 39.18 -42.34
CA SER A 148 32.03 39.51 -43.76
C SER A 148 31.73 40.97 -44.13
N GLY A 149 31.45 41.82 -43.13
CA GLY A 149 31.06 43.22 -43.28
C GLY A 149 31.45 44.01 -42.03
N SER A 150 30.65 44.98 -41.58
CA SER A 150 30.97 45.76 -40.37
C SER A 150 30.69 45.08 -39.04
N ALA A 151 29.76 44.12 -39.01
CA ALA A 151 29.44 43.34 -37.82
C ALA A 151 28.66 42.07 -38.18
N SER A 152 28.72 41.05 -37.32
CA SER A 152 27.88 39.85 -37.36
C SER A 152 27.64 39.35 -35.93
N SER A 153 26.64 38.50 -35.73
CA SER A 153 26.38 37.88 -34.44
C SER A 153 25.95 36.43 -34.61
N ILE A 154 26.26 35.60 -33.62
CA ILE A 154 25.80 34.21 -33.53
C ILE A 154 25.35 33.91 -32.09
N GLU A 155 24.32 33.07 -31.96
CA GLU A 155 23.92 32.50 -30.67
C GLU A 155 24.69 31.20 -30.44
N ILE A 156 25.22 31.05 -29.24
CA ILE A 156 26.01 29.91 -28.81
C ILE A 156 25.38 29.38 -27.54
N GLU A 157 25.04 28.10 -27.54
CA GLU A 157 24.58 27.40 -26.35
C GLU A 157 25.81 26.82 -25.63
N VAL A 158 25.98 27.20 -24.36
CA VAL A 158 26.94 26.58 -23.43
C VAL A 158 26.17 25.54 -22.63
N THR A 159 26.55 24.28 -22.79
CA THR A 159 25.97 23.18 -22.01
C THR A 159 26.62 23.11 -20.63
N GLY A 160 25.94 22.45 -19.69
CA GLY A 160 26.51 22.17 -18.37
C GLY A 160 27.19 20.82 -18.37
N ALA A 161 28.42 20.76 -17.86
CA ALA A 161 28.99 19.48 -17.46
C ALA A 161 28.21 18.98 -16.23
N GLU A 162 27.72 17.75 -16.29
CA GLU A 162 27.01 17.15 -15.15
C GLU A 162 28.02 16.94 -14.02
N GLY A 163 27.81 17.62 -12.90
CA GLY A 163 28.68 17.51 -11.72
C GLY A 163 28.64 16.10 -11.10
N CYS A 164 29.19 15.98 -9.90
CA CYS A 164 29.04 14.75 -9.12
C CYS A 164 27.57 14.45 -8.86
N ASP A 165 27.12 13.29 -9.32
CA ASP A 165 25.77 12.76 -9.12
C ASP A 165 25.77 11.89 -7.86
N PHE A 166 24.93 12.20 -6.89
CA PHE A 166 24.85 11.46 -5.64
C PHE A 166 23.52 10.71 -5.48
N GLU A 167 22.64 10.74 -6.47
CA GLU A 167 21.27 10.26 -6.33
C GLU A 167 20.97 9.08 -7.25
N SER A 168 21.57 8.99 -8.45
CA SER A 168 21.17 7.97 -9.44
C SER A 168 21.48 6.53 -9.06
N CYS A 169 22.35 6.31 -8.08
CA CYS A 169 22.75 4.99 -7.60
C CYS A 169 22.24 4.69 -6.19
N LEU A 170 21.43 5.60 -5.63
CA LEU A 170 20.70 5.39 -4.39
C LEU A 170 19.49 4.51 -4.66
N GLY A 171 19.30 3.50 -3.81
CA GLY A 171 18.14 2.64 -3.83
C GLY A 171 18.36 1.44 -2.93
N CYS A 172 17.40 0.52 -2.90
CA CYS A 172 17.55 -0.65 -2.07
C CYS A 172 18.56 -1.65 -2.68
N THR A 173 19.65 -1.88 -1.98
CA THR A 173 20.76 -2.77 -2.37
C THR A 173 20.61 -4.19 -1.82
N ASP A 174 19.65 -4.44 -0.93
CA ASP A 174 19.41 -5.76 -0.36
C ASP A 174 18.52 -6.59 -1.28
N ALA A 175 19.09 -7.64 -1.88
CA ALA A 175 18.38 -8.55 -2.77
C ALA A 175 17.22 -9.34 -2.10
N SER A 176 17.09 -9.29 -0.77
CA SER A 176 15.97 -9.87 -0.02
C SER A 176 14.81 -8.89 0.23
N ALA A 177 14.98 -7.62 -0.10
CA ALA A 177 13.93 -6.61 -0.05
C ALA A 177 13.11 -6.56 -1.35
N CYS A 178 11.95 -5.94 -1.27
CA CYS A 178 10.91 -5.95 -2.29
C CYS A 178 11.08 -4.92 -3.38
N ASN A 179 11.58 -3.76 -2.99
CA ASN A 179 11.98 -2.71 -3.89
C ASN A 179 13.48 -2.79 -4.20
N PHE A 180 14.07 -4.00 -4.13
CA PHE A 180 15.46 -4.21 -4.53
C PHE A 180 15.69 -3.64 -5.92
N ASP A 181 16.66 -2.74 -6.02
CA ASP A 181 17.09 -2.10 -7.24
C ASP A 181 18.46 -2.66 -7.64
N SER A 182 18.48 -3.38 -8.76
CA SER A 182 19.72 -3.97 -9.29
C SER A 182 20.72 -2.94 -9.81
N ASP A 183 20.25 -1.73 -10.11
CA ASP A 183 21.07 -0.62 -10.58
C ASP A 183 21.58 0.25 -9.41
N ALA A 184 20.98 0.12 -8.22
CA ALA A 184 21.48 0.76 -7.01
C ALA A 184 22.81 0.14 -6.56
N THR A 185 23.77 1.01 -6.25
CA THR A 185 25.08 0.62 -5.70
C THR A 185 25.28 1.15 -4.28
N GLN A 186 24.38 2.02 -3.82
CA GLN A 186 24.42 2.64 -2.51
C GLN A 186 23.05 2.54 -1.83
N GLU A 187 23.05 2.09 -0.58
CA GLU A 187 21.83 1.94 0.20
C GLU A 187 21.33 3.28 0.75
N ASP A 188 20.06 3.60 0.49
CA ASP A 188 19.42 4.84 0.95
C ASP A 188 18.42 4.63 2.10
N GLY A 189 18.27 3.38 2.57
CA GLY A 189 17.31 3.02 3.61
C GLY A 189 15.89 2.88 3.09
N SER A 190 15.69 2.91 1.76
CA SER A 190 14.40 2.64 1.14
C SER A 190 14.03 1.16 1.14
N CYS A 191 14.95 0.25 1.50
CA CYS A 191 14.67 -1.18 1.51
C CYS A 191 13.40 -1.53 2.29
N ASP A 192 12.40 -1.94 1.52
CA ASP A 192 11.10 -2.35 1.99
C ASP A 192 11.05 -3.87 1.93
N TYR A 193 11.05 -4.50 3.09
CA TYR A 193 10.99 -5.96 3.19
C TYR A 193 9.56 -6.49 3.23
N CYS A 194 8.57 -5.59 3.36
CA CYS A 194 7.19 -5.92 3.61
C CYS A 194 6.21 -5.45 2.52
N SER A 195 6.60 -4.68 1.50
CA SER A 195 5.69 -4.39 0.36
C SER A 195 5.44 -5.58 -0.55
N CYS A 196 6.35 -6.57 -0.63
CA CYS A 196 6.00 -7.89 -1.18
C CYS A 196 5.20 -8.72 -0.19
N VAL A 197 5.28 -8.38 1.10
CA VAL A 197 4.57 -9.03 2.20
C VAL A 197 3.41 -8.14 2.62
N SER A 198 2.46 -7.92 1.72
CA SER A 198 1.10 -7.71 2.20
C SER A 198 0.60 -9.05 2.72
N GLY A 199 0.82 -9.25 4.02
CA GLY A 199 0.52 -10.43 4.78
C GLY A 199 -0.27 -10.06 6.04
N THR A 200 -1.57 -9.74 6.01
CA THR A 200 -2.53 -10.82 5.87
C THR A 200 -2.40 -11.44 4.50
N VAL A 201 -1.83 -12.65 4.51
CA VAL A 201 -2.39 -13.80 3.80
C VAL A 201 -3.45 -13.31 2.80
N GLY A 202 -2.99 -12.98 1.58
CA GLY A 202 -3.65 -11.97 0.74
C GLY A 202 -5.15 -12.10 0.80
N GLY A 203 -5.82 -11.05 1.27
CA GLY A 203 -7.15 -11.19 1.82
C GLY A 203 -7.91 -9.88 1.86
N SER A 204 -8.62 -9.58 0.77
CA SER A 204 -9.58 -8.49 0.71
C SER A 204 -10.94 -8.99 1.19
N ASN A 205 -11.72 -8.15 1.87
CA ASN A 205 -13.08 -8.47 2.34
C ASN A 205 -13.18 -9.72 3.24
N GLY A 206 -12.12 -10.07 3.96
CA GLY A 206 -12.08 -11.22 4.88
C GLY A 206 -11.72 -12.56 4.21
N PHE A 207 -11.40 -12.56 2.92
CA PHE A 207 -10.81 -13.72 2.24
C PHE A 207 -9.31 -13.84 2.56
N GLY A 208 -8.63 -14.93 2.20
CA GLY A 208 -7.20 -15.15 2.50
C GLY A 208 -6.61 -16.40 1.83
N LEU A 209 -5.28 -16.58 1.76
CA LEU A 209 -4.61 -17.87 1.47
C LEU A 209 -3.87 -18.52 2.65
N SER A 210 -4.43 -19.58 3.24
CA SER A 210 -3.76 -20.35 4.28
C SER A 210 -2.94 -21.50 3.67
N VAL A 211 -1.74 -21.76 4.22
CA VAL A 211 -0.94 -22.94 3.88
C VAL A 211 -0.74 -23.77 5.13
N GLU A 212 -1.17 -25.04 5.06
CA GLU A 212 -1.12 -25.96 6.18
C GLU A 212 -0.25 -27.17 5.84
N THR A 213 0.49 -27.66 6.83
CA THR A 213 1.25 -28.90 6.68
C THR A 213 0.29 -30.08 6.71
N TYR A 214 0.24 -30.86 5.63
CA TYR A 214 -0.56 -32.08 5.53
C TYR A 214 0.23 -33.31 6.02
N ALA A 215 1.50 -33.43 5.61
CA ALA A 215 2.37 -34.54 6.02
C ALA A 215 3.86 -34.17 5.93
N GLU A 216 4.66 -34.73 6.85
CA GLU A 216 6.12 -34.67 6.81
C GLU A 216 6.70 -36.06 6.53
N GLY A 217 7.68 -36.15 5.63
CA GLY A 217 8.38 -37.40 5.34
C GLY A 217 7.55 -38.45 4.60
N GLY A 218 6.41 -38.06 4.01
CA GLY A 218 5.64 -38.89 3.07
C GLY A 218 6.40 -39.16 1.78
N VAL A 219 7.17 -38.17 1.32
CA VAL A 219 8.24 -38.29 0.34
C VAL A 219 9.55 -37.98 1.05
N LEU A 220 10.60 -38.75 0.78
CA LEU A 220 11.86 -38.66 1.54
C LEU A 220 12.47 -37.26 1.45
N GLY A 221 12.50 -36.55 2.59
CA GLY A 221 13.10 -35.21 2.70
C GLY A 221 12.19 -34.06 2.31
N ALA A 222 10.95 -34.33 1.89
CA ALA A 222 9.97 -33.32 1.51
C ALA A 222 8.81 -33.22 2.51
N THR A 223 8.16 -32.07 2.48
CA THR A 223 6.91 -31.78 3.21
C THR A 223 5.78 -31.60 2.21
N THR A 224 4.62 -32.17 2.51
CA THR A 224 3.39 -31.98 1.75
C THR A 224 2.54 -30.93 2.43
N TYR A 225 2.18 -29.89 1.68
CA TYR A 225 1.36 -28.77 2.12
C TYR A 225 0.01 -28.79 1.41
N ARG A 226 -1.01 -28.24 2.06
CA ARG A 226 -2.30 -27.93 1.46
C ARG A 226 -2.52 -26.42 1.49
N VAL A 227 -2.88 -25.86 0.34
CA VAL A 227 -3.16 -24.44 0.16
C VAL A 227 -4.67 -24.24 0.12
N TYR A 228 -5.18 -23.31 0.93
CA TYR A 228 -6.61 -23.04 1.08
C TYR A 228 -6.92 -21.57 0.84
N VAL A 229 -8.07 -21.26 0.23
CA VAL A 229 -8.71 -19.97 0.46
C VAL A 229 -9.39 -20.00 1.82
N THR A 230 -9.15 -19.02 2.69
CA THR A 230 -9.98 -18.75 3.87
C THR A 230 -11.07 -17.76 3.50
N THR A 231 -12.29 -17.94 4.00
CA THR A 231 -13.45 -17.10 3.67
C THR A 231 -14.07 -16.46 4.92
N PRO A 232 -14.78 -15.32 4.80
CA PRO A 232 -15.48 -14.71 5.93
C PRO A 232 -16.73 -15.52 6.35
N ASN A 233 -17.44 -16.15 5.42
CA ASN A 233 -18.68 -16.88 5.64
C ASN A 233 -18.60 -18.33 5.17
N GLU A 234 -19.44 -19.19 5.76
CA GLU A 234 -19.51 -20.62 5.45
C GLU A 234 -20.16 -20.88 4.08
N ASP A 235 -21.01 -19.97 3.61
CA ASP A 235 -21.72 -20.07 2.34
C ASP A 235 -20.93 -19.48 1.16
N ASP A 236 -19.76 -18.89 1.40
CA ASP A 236 -18.93 -18.34 0.33
C ASP A 236 -18.46 -19.45 -0.63
N PHE A 237 -18.41 -19.13 -1.92
CA PHE A 237 -18.07 -20.09 -2.97
C PHE A 237 -16.84 -19.66 -3.76
N VAL A 238 -15.78 -20.46 -3.78
CA VAL A 238 -14.62 -20.25 -4.64
C VAL A 238 -14.86 -20.91 -5.99
N SER A 239 -14.89 -20.12 -7.05
CA SER A 239 -15.30 -20.57 -8.39
C SER A 239 -14.11 -20.91 -9.28
N ALA A 240 -13.11 -20.05 -9.32
CA ALA A 240 -12.00 -20.18 -10.25
C ALA A 240 -10.71 -19.58 -9.71
N ILE A 241 -9.60 -20.13 -10.17
CA ILE A 241 -8.31 -19.47 -10.14
C ILE A 241 -7.94 -19.18 -11.59
N THR A 242 -7.59 -17.94 -11.88
CA THR A 242 -7.21 -17.48 -13.21
C THR A 242 -5.87 -16.77 -13.14
N GLY A 243 -5.21 -16.56 -14.26
CA GLY A 243 -4.03 -15.71 -14.31
C GLY A 243 -3.77 -15.19 -15.72
N ASP A 244 -3.15 -14.03 -15.82
CA ASP A 244 -2.68 -13.41 -17.07
C ASP A 244 -1.50 -12.46 -16.79
N GLU A 245 -1.03 -11.72 -17.81
CA GLU A 245 0.09 -10.78 -17.67
C GLU A 245 -0.17 -9.61 -16.70
N ASN A 246 -1.44 -9.24 -16.46
CA ASN A 246 -1.82 -8.13 -15.60
C ASN A 246 -2.15 -8.61 -14.18
N ASN A 247 -2.75 -9.80 -14.06
CA ASN A 247 -3.10 -10.44 -12.80
C ASN A 247 -2.51 -11.86 -12.79
N PRO A 248 -1.20 -12.00 -12.55
CA PRO A 248 -0.55 -13.30 -12.61
C PRO A 248 -0.97 -14.21 -11.45
N SER A 249 -1.04 -15.50 -11.72
CA SER A 249 -1.13 -16.55 -10.70
C SER A 249 0.09 -17.45 -10.75
N PHE A 250 0.71 -17.73 -9.61
CA PHE A 250 1.82 -18.65 -9.52
C PHE A 250 1.86 -19.44 -8.21
N LEU A 251 2.39 -20.66 -8.28
CA LEU A 251 2.80 -21.46 -7.13
C LEU A 251 4.24 -21.89 -7.36
N ARG A 252 5.12 -21.50 -6.45
CA ARG A 252 6.57 -21.67 -6.58
C ARG A 252 7.12 -22.46 -5.41
N THR A 253 8.18 -23.19 -5.71
CA THR A 253 9.10 -23.71 -4.71
C THR A 253 10.53 -23.30 -5.07
N SER A 254 11.40 -23.18 -4.07
CA SER A 254 12.83 -22.94 -4.28
C SER A 254 13.56 -24.12 -4.94
N THR A 255 12.91 -25.30 -5.00
CA THR A 255 13.47 -26.53 -5.60
C THR A 255 12.56 -27.06 -6.72
N SER A 256 11.82 -28.13 -6.47
CA SER A 256 10.90 -28.77 -7.42
C SER A 256 9.69 -29.33 -6.69
N PHE A 257 8.54 -29.36 -7.36
CA PHE A 257 7.39 -30.10 -6.88
C PHE A 257 7.56 -31.59 -7.18
N TYR A 258 7.18 -32.41 -6.21
CA TYR A 258 7.14 -33.85 -6.39
C TYR A 258 5.90 -34.23 -7.20
N GLN A 259 6.11 -34.95 -8.29
CA GLN A 259 5.08 -35.49 -9.17
C GLN A 259 5.21 -37.01 -9.29
N ASN A 260 4.12 -37.74 -9.03
CA ASN A 260 4.05 -39.18 -9.09
C ASN A 260 3.64 -39.65 -10.50
N GLU A 261 4.24 -40.74 -10.99
CA GLU A 261 3.94 -41.29 -12.32
C GLU A 261 2.47 -41.74 -12.50
N PHE A 262 1.77 -42.05 -11.40
CA PHE A 262 0.35 -42.41 -11.40
C PHE A 262 -0.56 -41.28 -10.90
N GLY A 263 0.03 -40.13 -10.61
CA GLY A 263 -0.64 -38.91 -10.22
C GLY A 263 -1.15 -38.12 -11.41
N GLY A 264 -1.53 -36.87 -11.16
CA GLY A 264 -1.84 -35.94 -12.23
C GLY A 264 -2.26 -34.57 -11.74
N LEU A 265 -2.35 -33.66 -12.71
CA LEU A 265 -2.49 -32.21 -12.50
C LEU A 265 -3.62 -31.79 -11.54
N THR A 266 -4.71 -32.55 -11.47
CA THR A 266 -5.84 -32.26 -10.59
C THR A 266 -6.14 -33.40 -9.63
N ALA A 267 -6.77 -33.05 -8.51
CA ALA A 267 -7.29 -34.01 -7.54
C ALA A 267 -8.23 -35.07 -8.15
N ASP A 268 -8.77 -34.84 -9.36
CA ASP A 268 -9.61 -35.80 -10.09
C ASP A 268 -8.91 -37.14 -10.35
N GLN A 269 -7.57 -37.14 -10.39
CA GLN A 269 -6.76 -38.33 -10.64
C GLN A 269 -6.26 -38.98 -9.34
N SER A 270 -6.47 -38.32 -8.20
CA SER A 270 -6.22 -38.88 -6.87
C SER A 270 -7.27 -39.95 -6.55
N ASN A 271 -6.82 -41.20 -6.41
CA ASN A 271 -7.66 -42.33 -6.09
C ASN A 271 -7.17 -43.05 -4.82
N PRO A 272 -7.85 -42.87 -3.67
CA PRO A 272 -7.41 -43.46 -2.42
C PRO A 272 -7.30 -44.99 -2.40
N PHE A 273 -8.01 -45.69 -3.29
CA PHE A 273 -7.86 -47.15 -3.42
C PHE A 273 -6.45 -47.57 -3.84
N LEU A 274 -5.71 -46.70 -4.55
CA LEU A 274 -4.36 -46.97 -5.03
C LEU A 274 -3.28 -46.73 -3.96
N PHE A 275 -3.56 -45.96 -2.90
CA PHE A 275 -2.56 -45.63 -1.86
C PHE A 275 -2.05 -46.86 -1.10
N SER A 276 -2.84 -47.93 -1.03
CA SER A 276 -2.41 -49.20 -0.42
C SER A 276 -1.33 -49.94 -1.23
N VAL A 277 -1.25 -49.66 -2.53
CA VAL A 277 -0.32 -50.28 -3.48
C VAL A 277 0.82 -49.31 -3.84
N PHE A 278 0.51 -48.02 -3.95
CA PHE A 278 1.44 -46.92 -4.23
C PHE A 278 1.26 -45.83 -3.16
N PRO A 279 1.89 -45.96 -1.97
CA PRO A 279 1.70 -45.01 -0.87
C PRO A 279 2.14 -43.58 -1.20
N GLU A 280 3.17 -43.44 -2.03
CA GLU A 280 3.72 -42.13 -2.40
C GLU A 280 2.78 -41.32 -3.31
N LEU A 281 1.76 -41.95 -3.90
CA LEU A 281 0.72 -41.27 -4.69
C LEU A 281 -0.11 -40.31 -3.82
N ALA A 282 -0.24 -40.57 -2.52
CA ALA A 282 -0.97 -39.69 -1.60
C ALA A 282 -0.31 -38.31 -1.44
N TYR A 283 0.95 -38.19 -1.82
CA TYR A 283 1.76 -36.97 -1.70
C TYR A 283 2.07 -36.33 -3.05
N ASP A 284 1.39 -36.75 -4.11
CA ASP A 284 1.46 -36.09 -5.43
C ASP A 284 1.06 -34.61 -5.35
N SER A 285 1.63 -33.78 -6.22
CA SER A 285 1.31 -32.34 -6.26
C SER A 285 0.25 -32.05 -7.33
N TRP A 286 -0.82 -31.37 -6.93
CA TRP A 286 -1.96 -31.13 -7.83
C TRP A 286 -2.74 -29.89 -7.42
N VAL A 287 -3.48 -29.31 -8.36
CA VAL A 287 -4.42 -28.21 -8.13
C VAL A 287 -5.86 -28.72 -8.01
N THR A 288 -6.71 -27.96 -7.33
CA THR A 288 -8.11 -28.32 -7.11
C THR A 288 -8.97 -27.09 -6.81
N ILE A 289 -10.28 -27.33 -6.64
CA ILE A 289 -11.20 -26.47 -5.89
C ILE A 289 -12.08 -27.40 -5.05
N GLY A 290 -11.86 -27.40 -3.73
CA GLY A 290 -12.68 -28.08 -2.73
C GLY A 290 -12.52 -29.60 -2.59
N ILE A 291 -12.05 -30.32 -3.63
CA ILE A 291 -11.92 -31.79 -3.61
C ILE A 291 -10.47 -32.26 -3.42
N ASP A 292 -10.27 -33.42 -2.79
CA ASP A 292 -8.94 -34.04 -2.60
C ASP A 292 -8.80 -35.45 -3.23
N GLN A 293 -9.81 -35.85 -3.99
CA GLN A 293 -9.88 -37.11 -4.72
C GLN A 293 -10.87 -37.00 -5.88
N ALA A 294 -10.88 -38.00 -6.76
CA ALA A 294 -11.86 -38.16 -7.82
C ALA A 294 -13.31 -38.03 -7.29
N PRO A 295 -14.16 -37.16 -7.88
CA PRO A 295 -15.54 -36.97 -7.45
C PRO A 295 -16.33 -38.29 -7.39
N VAL A 296 -17.08 -38.50 -6.31
CA VAL A 296 -17.81 -39.75 -6.09
C VAL A 296 -19.26 -39.58 -6.52
N PRO A 297 -19.82 -40.43 -7.41
CA PRO A 297 -21.19 -40.26 -7.88
C PRO A 297 -22.22 -40.13 -6.74
N GLY A 298 -22.83 -38.95 -6.63
CA GLY A 298 -23.89 -38.66 -5.67
C GLY A 298 -23.46 -37.90 -4.41
N ASP A 299 -22.20 -37.45 -4.32
CA ASP A 299 -21.72 -36.59 -3.24
C ASP A 299 -21.92 -35.09 -3.49
N GLY A 300 -22.35 -34.71 -4.70
CA GLY A 300 -22.57 -33.32 -5.10
C GLY A 300 -21.35 -32.65 -5.75
N ASN A 301 -20.19 -33.30 -5.75
CA ASN A 301 -18.96 -32.77 -6.29
C ASN A 301 -18.79 -33.02 -7.80
N GLY A 302 -18.17 -32.07 -8.50
CA GLY A 302 -17.80 -32.11 -9.90
C GLY A 302 -16.29 -32.22 -10.11
N ALA A 303 -15.87 -32.52 -11.34
CA ALA A 303 -14.46 -32.57 -11.70
C ALA A 303 -13.90 -31.17 -11.98
N ILE A 304 -12.60 -30.97 -11.76
CA ILE A 304 -11.95 -29.67 -12.00
C ILE A 304 -11.74 -29.47 -13.50
N SER A 305 -12.18 -28.31 -14.00
CA SER A 305 -12.00 -27.92 -15.38
C SER A 305 -10.74 -27.08 -15.55
N LEU A 306 -9.99 -27.32 -16.62
CA LEU A 306 -8.73 -26.66 -16.92
C LEU A 306 -8.81 -25.92 -18.26
N VAL A 307 -8.22 -24.73 -18.32
CA VAL A 307 -8.07 -23.94 -19.53
C VAL A 307 -6.63 -23.43 -19.59
N GLN A 308 -5.99 -23.63 -20.74
CA GLN A 308 -4.69 -23.08 -21.08
C GLN A 308 -4.75 -22.52 -22.49
N ALA A 309 -4.19 -21.33 -22.68
CA ALA A 309 -4.13 -20.70 -23.98
C ALA A 309 -2.92 -21.16 -24.81
N ASP A 310 -3.00 -21.01 -26.13
CA ASP A 310 -1.90 -21.30 -27.04
C ASP A 310 -0.69 -20.39 -26.75
N GLY A 311 0.41 -20.98 -26.31
CA GLY A 311 1.65 -20.26 -25.95
C GLY A 311 1.96 -20.22 -24.46
N ASP A 312 1.07 -20.74 -23.61
CA ASP A 312 1.31 -20.97 -22.19
C ASP A 312 1.65 -22.46 -21.96
N SER A 313 2.52 -22.77 -20.99
CA SER A 313 3.03 -24.12 -20.70
C SER A 313 2.85 -24.56 -19.24
N TRP A 314 2.17 -23.77 -18.41
CA TRP A 314 2.06 -24.01 -16.96
C TRP A 314 1.66 -25.44 -16.57
N MET A 315 0.75 -26.08 -17.32
CA MET A 315 0.31 -27.46 -17.05
C MET A 315 1.43 -28.48 -17.27
N GLU A 316 2.20 -28.35 -18.36
CA GLU A 316 3.32 -29.25 -18.67
C GLU A 316 4.49 -29.00 -17.70
N ASP A 317 4.77 -27.73 -17.41
CA ASP A 317 5.85 -27.33 -16.50
C ASP A 317 5.61 -27.84 -15.08
N PHE A 318 4.38 -27.70 -14.57
CA PHE A 318 4.01 -28.19 -13.24
C PHE A 318 4.03 -29.72 -13.15
N GLU A 319 3.49 -30.44 -14.14
CA GLU A 319 3.57 -31.92 -14.19
C GLU A 319 5.00 -32.45 -14.35
N ALA A 320 5.92 -31.62 -14.86
CA ALA A 320 7.35 -31.93 -14.89
C ALA A 320 8.08 -31.62 -13.56
N GLY A 321 7.36 -31.14 -12.53
CA GLY A 321 7.89 -30.76 -11.23
C GLY A 321 8.42 -29.31 -11.16
N GLY A 322 8.19 -28.52 -12.20
CA GLY A 322 8.49 -27.08 -12.25
C GLY A 322 7.43 -26.22 -11.55
N ASN A 323 7.68 -24.92 -11.46
CA ASN A 323 6.73 -23.98 -10.87
C ASN A 323 5.47 -23.86 -11.76
N LEU A 324 4.33 -23.59 -11.12
CA LEU A 324 3.11 -23.22 -11.82
C LEU A 324 3.13 -21.70 -12.05
N GLU A 325 3.02 -21.26 -13.30
CA GLU A 325 3.07 -19.85 -13.70
C GLU A 325 1.99 -19.56 -14.75
N ILE A 326 0.98 -18.78 -14.39
CA ILE A 326 -0.06 -18.30 -15.30
C ILE A 326 0.08 -16.78 -15.40
N ASN A 327 0.99 -16.34 -16.27
CA ASN A 327 1.39 -14.94 -16.41
C ASN A 327 1.51 -14.49 -17.88
N SER A 328 1.01 -15.30 -18.82
CA SER A 328 1.05 -14.99 -20.24
C SER A 328 -0.07 -14.00 -20.63
N PHE A 329 0.09 -13.37 -21.80
CA PHE A 329 -0.91 -12.45 -22.36
C PHE A 329 -2.32 -13.07 -22.46
N PHE A 330 -2.40 -14.37 -22.79
CA PHE A 330 -3.68 -15.06 -22.95
C PHE A 330 -4.15 -15.76 -21.67
N GLY A 331 -3.21 -16.08 -20.77
CA GLY A 331 -3.50 -16.63 -19.46
C GLY A 331 -3.96 -18.09 -19.45
N GLY A 332 -4.51 -18.47 -18.30
CA GLY A 332 -4.95 -19.83 -17.99
C GLY A 332 -5.84 -19.84 -16.75
N SER A 333 -6.47 -20.98 -16.50
CA SER A 333 -7.36 -21.13 -15.35
C SER A 333 -7.62 -22.59 -15.00
N TRP A 334 -7.89 -22.83 -13.72
CA TRP A 334 -8.69 -23.98 -13.30
C TRP A 334 -9.93 -23.51 -12.53
N PHE A 335 -11.05 -24.18 -12.73
CA PHE A 335 -12.33 -23.76 -12.17
C PHE A 335 -13.28 -24.93 -11.92
N THR A 336 -14.29 -24.65 -11.11
CA THR A 336 -15.47 -25.49 -10.91
C THR A 336 -16.74 -24.67 -11.23
N THR A 337 -17.90 -25.31 -11.26
CA THR A 337 -19.16 -24.61 -11.55
C THR A 337 -20.00 -24.48 -10.30
N ILE A 338 -20.79 -23.42 -10.20
CA ILE A 338 -21.76 -23.20 -9.11
C ILE A 338 -22.86 -24.29 -9.03
N LEU A 339 -22.86 -25.25 -9.95
CA LEU A 339 -23.75 -26.41 -9.93
C LEU A 339 -23.19 -27.58 -9.12
N ASP A 340 -21.89 -27.53 -8.83
CA ASP A 340 -21.17 -28.50 -8.03
C ASP A 340 -21.03 -27.95 -6.61
N ASP A 341 -21.06 -28.83 -5.60
CA ASP A 341 -20.83 -28.44 -4.19
C ASP A 341 -19.34 -28.13 -3.94
N ASN A 342 -18.47 -28.37 -4.93
CA ASN A 342 -17.07 -27.96 -4.94
C ASN A 342 -16.97 -26.47 -4.69
N GLY A 343 -16.07 -26.05 -3.81
CA GLY A 343 -15.79 -24.64 -3.64
C GLY A 343 -16.69 -23.94 -2.63
N VAL A 344 -17.73 -24.58 -2.10
CA VAL A 344 -18.43 -24.10 -0.90
C VAL A 344 -17.47 -24.17 0.29
N ALA A 345 -17.31 -23.05 1.02
CA ALA A 345 -16.33 -22.94 2.10
C ALA A 345 -16.67 -23.78 3.34
N GLY A 346 -17.96 -24.00 3.63
CA GLY A 346 -18.41 -24.83 4.74
C GLY A 346 -18.06 -24.29 6.12
N ALA A 347 -18.28 -25.11 7.14
CA ALA A 347 -18.16 -24.71 8.56
C ALA A 347 -16.73 -24.34 8.99
N ASP A 348 -15.72 -24.83 8.30
CA ASP A 348 -14.31 -24.48 8.52
C ASP A 348 -13.89 -23.22 7.76
N LYS A 349 -14.80 -22.65 6.95
CA LYS A 349 -14.61 -21.42 6.17
C LYS A 349 -13.37 -21.49 5.27
N LYS A 350 -13.13 -22.66 4.68
CA LYS A 350 -11.93 -22.95 3.89
C LYS A 350 -12.26 -23.73 2.64
N VAL A 351 -11.60 -23.37 1.54
CA VAL A 351 -11.66 -24.14 0.29
C VAL A 351 -10.26 -24.55 -0.12
N LEU A 352 -10.03 -25.85 -0.28
CA LEU A 352 -8.76 -26.39 -0.76
C LEU A 352 -8.52 -25.95 -2.22
N LEU A 353 -7.30 -25.51 -2.54
CA LEU A 353 -6.90 -25.10 -3.89
C LEU A 353 -5.74 -25.90 -4.48
N ALA A 354 -4.87 -26.42 -3.64
CA ALA A 354 -3.75 -27.24 -4.09
C ALA A 354 -3.20 -28.12 -2.97
N GLN A 355 -2.62 -29.25 -3.37
CA GLN A 355 -1.68 -30.01 -2.57
C GLN A 355 -0.29 -29.89 -3.22
N LEU A 356 0.72 -29.51 -2.44
CA LEU A 356 2.06 -29.22 -2.95
C LEU A 356 3.10 -29.97 -2.11
N THR A 357 3.88 -30.85 -2.72
CA THR A 357 4.95 -31.57 -2.03
C THR A 357 6.31 -31.09 -2.53
N THR A 358 7.16 -30.62 -1.62
CA THR A 358 8.49 -30.12 -1.97
C THR A 358 9.46 -30.21 -0.78
N ASP A 359 10.76 -30.26 -1.05
CA ASP A 359 11.84 -30.11 -0.06
C ASP A 359 12.35 -28.66 0.04
N GLY A 360 11.78 -27.75 -0.75
CA GLY A 360 12.07 -26.32 -0.76
C GLY A 360 11.10 -25.48 0.06
N THR A 361 11.25 -24.16 -0.05
CA THR A 361 10.33 -23.18 0.54
C THR A 361 9.25 -22.80 -0.48
N LEU A 362 7.98 -22.77 -0.04
CA LEU A 362 6.86 -22.41 -0.90
C LEU A 362 6.58 -20.91 -0.92
N THR A 363 6.27 -20.38 -2.11
CA THR A 363 5.70 -19.05 -2.30
C THR A 363 4.58 -19.11 -3.32
N GLY A 364 3.59 -18.23 -3.23
CA GLY A 364 2.46 -18.28 -4.15
C GLY A 364 1.60 -17.03 -4.16
N GLN A 365 0.98 -16.77 -5.30
CA GLN A 365 -0.03 -15.75 -5.52
C GLN A 365 -1.10 -16.34 -6.42
N LEU A 366 -2.37 -16.19 -6.07
CA LEU A 366 -3.49 -16.68 -6.86
C LEU A 366 -4.49 -15.54 -7.06
N TYR A 367 -4.88 -15.31 -8.30
CA TYR A 367 -5.99 -14.45 -8.66
C TYR A 367 -7.27 -15.30 -8.70
N VAL A 368 -8.07 -15.13 -7.64
CA VAL A 368 -9.19 -16.00 -7.29
C VAL A 368 -10.51 -15.29 -7.57
N GLN A 369 -11.44 -15.99 -8.21
CA GLN A 369 -12.84 -15.59 -8.29
C GLN A 369 -13.64 -16.24 -7.16
N VAL A 370 -14.32 -15.42 -6.37
CA VAL A 370 -15.20 -15.87 -5.30
C VAL A 370 -16.61 -15.30 -5.48
N PHE A 371 -17.62 -16.05 -5.05
CA PHE A 371 -19.01 -15.62 -4.96
C PHE A 371 -19.37 -15.53 -3.47
N PRO A 372 -19.40 -14.30 -2.90
CA PRO A 372 -19.83 -14.09 -1.53
C PRO A 372 -21.23 -14.64 -1.30
N GLU A 373 -21.41 -15.38 -0.21
CA GLU A 373 -22.65 -16.09 0.16
C GLU A 373 -23.18 -17.00 -0.96
N GLY A 374 -22.31 -17.48 -1.85
CA GLY A 374 -22.65 -18.35 -2.96
C GLY A 374 -23.42 -17.66 -4.09
N ASN A 375 -23.48 -16.32 -4.11
CA ASN A 375 -24.22 -15.58 -5.13
C ASN A 375 -23.30 -15.12 -6.28
N GLY A 376 -23.40 -15.81 -7.42
CA GLY A 376 -22.61 -15.50 -8.62
C GLY A 376 -22.82 -14.09 -9.21
N ASP A 377 -23.92 -13.40 -8.88
CA ASP A 377 -24.14 -12.01 -9.31
C ASP A 377 -23.21 -11.02 -8.59
N ASN A 378 -22.66 -11.40 -7.43
CA ASN A 378 -21.77 -10.58 -6.61
C ASN A 378 -20.31 -11.02 -6.73
N ALA A 379 -19.91 -11.59 -7.87
CA ALA A 379 -18.58 -12.13 -8.05
C ALA A 379 -17.47 -11.11 -7.75
N GLU A 380 -16.54 -11.49 -6.87
CA GLU A 380 -15.33 -10.73 -6.55
C GLU A 380 -14.11 -11.42 -7.14
N TYR A 381 -13.12 -10.63 -7.53
CA TYR A 381 -11.83 -11.09 -8.02
C TYR A 381 -10.74 -10.56 -7.12
N LEU A 382 -9.96 -11.46 -6.54
CA LEU A 382 -9.07 -11.14 -5.44
C LEU A 382 -7.69 -11.72 -5.73
N THR A 383 -6.64 -10.90 -5.58
CA THR A 383 -5.26 -11.37 -5.62
C THR A 383 -4.84 -11.74 -4.21
N LEU A 384 -4.70 -13.03 -3.95
CA LEU A 384 -4.37 -13.59 -2.65
C LEU A 384 -2.94 -14.19 -2.69
N SER A 385 -2.16 -14.17 -1.61
CA SER A 385 -0.76 -14.64 -1.63
C SER A 385 -0.30 -15.28 -0.31
N PHE A 386 0.77 -16.09 -0.39
CA PHE A 386 1.46 -16.71 0.75
C PHE A 386 2.97 -16.89 0.44
N GLY A 387 3.78 -17.11 1.48
CA GLY A 387 5.22 -17.36 1.33
C GLY A 387 6.06 -16.12 1.00
N GLY A 388 5.50 -14.92 1.19
CA GLY A 388 6.30 -13.73 1.47
C GLY A 388 6.99 -13.86 2.83
N ASN A 389 8.18 -13.29 2.98
CA ASN A 389 9.09 -13.44 4.13
C ASN A 389 8.36 -13.47 5.50
N SER A 390 8.52 -14.55 6.27
CA SER A 390 7.93 -14.77 7.62
C SER A 390 8.42 -13.80 8.71
N SER A 391 9.07 -12.70 8.31
CA SER A 391 9.68 -11.71 9.18
C SER A 391 8.87 -10.40 9.24
N CYS A 392 7.72 -10.31 8.55
CA CYS A 392 6.85 -9.15 8.56
C CYS A 392 5.61 -9.38 9.43
N GLY A 393 5.19 -8.36 10.18
CA GLY A 393 4.03 -8.37 11.07
C GLY A 393 4.13 -7.23 12.09
N CYS A 394 3.10 -7.05 12.93
CA CYS A 394 3.17 -6.00 13.95
C CYS A 394 4.30 -6.27 14.95
N THR A 395 5.27 -5.35 15.03
CA THR A 395 6.43 -5.44 15.94
C THR A 395 6.24 -4.69 17.26
N ASP A 396 5.12 -3.98 17.45
CA ASP A 396 4.82 -3.24 18.68
C ASP A 396 4.14 -4.14 19.72
N GLU A 397 4.82 -4.41 20.83
CA GLU A 397 4.31 -5.21 21.96
C GLU A 397 3.02 -4.64 22.60
N ALA A 398 2.70 -3.36 22.37
CA ALA A 398 1.48 -2.72 22.87
C ALA A 398 0.26 -2.92 21.96
N ALA A 399 0.45 -3.46 20.74
CA ALA A 399 -0.64 -3.74 19.81
C ALA A 399 -1.33 -5.07 20.11
N CYS A 400 -2.62 -5.12 19.81
CA CYS A 400 -3.49 -6.29 19.96
C CYS A 400 -3.09 -7.48 19.07
N ASN A 401 -2.45 -7.21 17.92
CA ASN A 401 -1.97 -8.21 16.98
C ASN A 401 -0.43 -8.32 16.94
N TYR A 402 0.25 -7.97 18.03
CA TYR A 402 1.70 -8.14 18.16
C TYR A 402 2.16 -9.56 17.82
N SER A 403 3.24 -9.67 17.03
CA SER A 403 3.88 -10.93 16.66
C SER A 403 5.34 -10.96 17.11
N ASP A 404 5.68 -11.89 18.01
CA ASP A 404 7.06 -12.10 18.48
C ASP A 404 8.01 -12.65 17.41
N SER A 405 7.45 -13.13 16.30
CA SER A 405 8.17 -13.65 15.15
C SER A 405 8.45 -12.60 14.06
N ALA A 406 7.84 -11.41 14.15
CA ALA A 406 8.08 -10.31 13.23
C ALA A 406 9.41 -9.58 13.53
N LEU A 407 10.24 -9.37 12.50
CA LEU A 407 11.47 -8.57 12.53
C LEU A 407 11.29 -7.19 11.88
N TYR A 408 10.30 -7.05 11.00
CA TYR A 408 9.98 -5.85 10.24
C TYR A 408 8.49 -5.54 10.39
N ASP A 409 8.17 -4.27 10.65
CA ASP A 409 6.79 -3.81 10.78
C ASP A 409 6.14 -3.69 9.40
N ASP A 410 4.97 -4.31 9.23
CA ASP A 410 4.16 -4.23 8.01
C ASP A 410 3.05 -3.18 8.11
N GLY A 411 3.02 -2.41 9.20
CA GLY A 411 2.00 -1.40 9.46
C GLY A 411 0.64 -1.99 9.85
N SER A 412 0.55 -3.30 10.09
CA SER A 412 -0.68 -3.97 10.49
C SER A 412 -1.06 -3.76 11.95
N CYS A 413 -0.23 -3.10 12.77
CA CYS A 413 -0.46 -2.94 14.20
C CYS A 413 -1.85 -2.37 14.53
N ASP A 414 -2.67 -3.19 15.17
CA ASP A 414 -4.01 -2.89 15.63
C ASP A 414 -3.99 -2.62 17.13
N TYR A 415 -4.56 -1.48 17.54
CA TYR A 415 -4.60 -1.07 18.94
C TYR A 415 -6.02 -1.04 19.52
N LEU A 416 -7.02 -1.51 18.76
CA LEU A 416 -8.43 -1.38 19.13
C LEU A 416 -9.14 -2.71 19.28
N SER A 417 -8.79 -3.76 18.51
CA SER A 417 -9.55 -5.02 18.53
C SER A 417 -9.57 -5.76 19.87
N CYS A 418 -8.60 -5.50 20.74
CA CYS A 418 -8.52 -6.05 22.08
C CYS A 418 -8.87 -5.03 23.18
N THR A 419 -9.34 -3.84 22.81
CA THR A 419 -9.79 -2.82 23.76
C THR A 419 -11.28 -2.95 24.05
N GLY A 420 -11.66 -2.84 25.32
CA GLY A 420 -13.05 -2.91 25.76
C GLY A 420 -13.13 -3.01 27.28
N CYS A 421 -14.33 -3.32 27.81
CA CYS A 421 -14.50 -3.50 29.24
C CYS A 421 -14.00 -4.88 29.69
N THR A 422 -12.98 -4.90 30.55
CA THR A 422 -12.31 -6.11 31.04
C THR A 422 -12.81 -6.58 32.41
N ASP A 423 -13.69 -5.82 33.06
CA ASP A 423 -14.23 -6.15 34.38
C ASP A 423 -15.49 -7.02 34.25
N GLU A 424 -15.42 -8.30 34.66
CA GLU A 424 -16.54 -9.25 34.67
C GLU A 424 -17.76 -8.78 35.49
N ALA A 425 -17.59 -7.80 36.38
CA ALA A 425 -18.70 -7.23 37.18
C ALA A 425 -19.45 -6.10 36.44
N ALA A 426 -18.97 -5.65 35.28
CA ALA A 426 -19.63 -4.64 34.47
C ALA A 426 -20.70 -5.24 33.54
N CYS A 427 -21.70 -4.44 33.22
CA CYS A 427 -22.84 -4.82 32.37
C CYS A 427 -22.49 -4.96 30.89
N ASN A 428 -21.42 -4.31 30.45
CA ASN A 428 -20.89 -4.39 29.10
C ASN A 428 -19.52 -5.08 29.09
N TYR A 429 -19.26 -6.01 30.01
CA TYR A 429 -18.06 -6.85 29.98
C TYR A 429 -17.90 -7.53 28.62
N GLU A 430 -16.70 -7.46 28.05
CA GLU A 430 -16.35 -8.07 26.77
C GLU A 430 -15.27 -9.13 26.97
N GLU A 431 -15.63 -10.40 26.77
CA GLU A 431 -14.70 -11.54 26.98
C GLU A 431 -13.46 -11.48 26.07
N GLY A 432 -13.54 -10.79 24.93
CA GLY A 432 -12.42 -10.59 24.00
C GLY A 432 -11.50 -9.42 24.33
N ALA A 433 -11.89 -8.54 25.26
CA ALA A 433 -11.09 -7.38 25.63
C ALA A 433 -9.97 -7.79 26.59
N THR A 434 -8.73 -7.41 26.25
CA THR A 434 -7.55 -7.60 27.11
C THR A 434 -6.99 -6.27 27.61
N VAL A 435 -7.44 -5.15 27.02
CA VAL A 435 -7.02 -3.80 27.35
C VAL A 435 -8.25 -2.99 27.76
N GLU A 436 -8.24 -2.49 29.00
CA GLU A 436 -9.31 -1.66 29.54
C GLU A 436 -9.35 -0.27 28.86
N ASP A 437 -10.45 0.05 28.19
CA ASP A 437 -10.66 1.34 27.52
C ASP A 437 -11.45 2.37 28.35
N GLY A 438 -11.92 1.96 29.53
CA GLY A 438 -12.75 2.77 30.42
C GLY A 438 -14.22 2.82 30.02
N SER A 439 -14.67 1.93 29.13
CA SER A 439 -16.07 1.81 28.73
C SER A 439 -16.96 1.08 29.76
N CYS A 440 -16.40 0.46 30.81
CA CYS A 440 -17.19 -0.33 31.77
C CYS A 440 -18.34 0.46 32.41
N VAL A 441 -19.55 -0.06 32.25
CA VAL A 441 -20.80 0.42 32.83
C VAL A 441 -21.21 -0.56 33.93
N TYR A 442 -21.40 -0.05 35.14
CA TYR A 442 -21.83 -0.85 36.28
C TYR A 442 -23.30 -0.60 36.58
N PRO A 443 -24.02 -1.61 37.11
CA PRO A 443 -25.40 -1.41 37.50
C PRO A 443 -25.47 -0.42 38.68
N GLU A 444 -26.57 0.32 38.76
CA GLU A 444 -26.82 1.16 39.95
C GLU A 444 -26.97 0.28 41.20
N ALA A 445 -26.72 0.87 42.38
CA ALA A 445 -26.83 0.13 43.63
C ALA A 445 -28.21 -0.55 43.75
N TYR A 446 -28.21 -1.84 44.13
CA TYR A 446 -29.39 -2.70 44.30
C TYR A 446 -30.08 -3.16 43.01
N LEU A 447 -29.62 -2.71 41.84
CA LEU A 447 -30.09 -3.18 40.54
C LEU A 447 -29.11 -4.17 39.90
N ASP A 448 -29.61 -5.01 39.01
CA ASP A 448 -28.81 -5.75 38.04
C ASP A 448 -28.58 -4.93 36.75
N CYS A 449 -27.89 -5.53 35.78
CA CYS A 449 -27.52 -4.87 34.54
C CYS A 449 -28.67 -4.58 33.57
N ASP A 450 -29.82 -5.23 33.76
CA ASP A 450 -31.05 -4.97 33.03
C ASP A 450 -31.91 -3.92 33.75
N GLY A 451 -31.43 -3.38 34.87
CA GLY A 451 -32.14 -2.40 35.70
C GLY A 451 -33.21 -3.04 36.59
N ASN A 452 -33.19 -4.36 36.78
CA ASN A 452 -34.11 -5.03 37.69
C ASN A 452 -33.57 -5.05 39.11
N CYS A 453 -34.46 -5.03 40.09
CA CYS A 453 -34.07 -5.17 41.49
C CYS A 453 -33.53 -6.55 41.82
N MET A 454 -32.37 -6.60 42.46
CA MET A 454 -31.80 -7.86 42.95
C MET A 454 -32.67 -8.47 44.07
N ASN A 455 -33.29 -7.61 44.89
CA ASN A 455 -34.24 -7.99 45.92
C ASN A 455 -35.51 -7.16 45.77
N ASP A 456 -36.59 -7.80 45.34
CA ASP A 456 -37.95 -7.21 45.30
C ASP A 456 -38.94 -8.28 45.76
N ALA A 457 -39.23 -8.29 47.07
CA ALA A 457 -40.04 -9.33 47.69
C ALA A 457 -41.53 -9.24 47.31
N ASN A 458 -42.00 -8.07 46.89
CA ASN A 458 -43.42 -7.81 46.63
C ASN A 458 -43.74 -7.52 45.15
N ILE A 459 -42.71 -7.51 44.30
CA ILE A 459 -42.77 -7.41 42.83
C ILE A 459 -43.42 -6.09 42.39
N ASN A 460 -43.12 -4.99 43.08
CA ASN A 460 -43.63 -3.66 42.76
C ASN A 460 -42.67 -2.84 41.87
N GLY A 461 -41.46 -3.35 41.60
CA GLY A 461 -40.44 -2.69 40.79
C GLY A 461 -39.55 -1.70 41.56
N ILE A 462 -39.64 -1.66 42.89
CA ILE A 462 -38.77 -0.91 43.79
C ILE A 462 -38.03 -1.92 44.65
N CYS A 463 -36.71 -1.77 44.78
CA CYS A 463 -35.91 -2.76 45.50
C CYS A 463 -36.18 -2.63 46.99
N ASP A 464 -36.21 -3.76 47.71
CA ASP A 464 -36.48 -3.82 49.15
C ASP A 464 -35.59 -2.84 49.95
N GLU A 465 -34.33 -2.65 49.56
CA GLU A 465 -33.39 -1.71 50.18
C GLU A 465 -33.70 -0.23 49.94
N LEU A 466 -34.48 0.06 48.90
CA LEU A 466 -34.93 1.40 48.49
C LEU A 466 -36.39 1.67 48.90
N GLU A 467 -37.07 0.71 49.52
CA GLU A 467 -38.43 0.89 50.02
C GLU A 467 -38.46 1.78 51.27
N VAL A 468 -39.20 2.88 51.17
CA VAL A 468 -39.57 3.74 52.27
C VAL A 468 -41.06 3.53 52.54
N LEU A 469 -41.33 2.79 53.62
CA LEU A 469 -42.68 2.50 54.06
C LEU A 469 -43.36 3.72 54.69
N GLY A 470 -44.60 3.96 54.30
CA GLY A 470 -45.47 4.96 54.91
C GLY A 470 -46.65 5.28 54.01
N CYS A 471 -47.56 6.13 54.46
CA CYS A 471 -48.72 6.44 53.64
C CYS A 471 -48.33 7.26 52.41
N THR A 472 -48.61 6.73 51.21
CA THR A 472 -48.27 7.39 49.91
C THR A 472 -49.38 8.34 49.42
N TYR A 473 -50.54 8.32 50.07
CA TYR A 473 -51.68 9.15 49.68
C TYR A 473 -51.57 10.57 50.24
N ALA A 474 -51.37 11.56 49.38
CA ALA A 474 -51.24 12.98 49.76
C ALA A 474 -52.41 13.54 50.60
N ALA A 475 -53.58 12.90 50.54
CA ALA A 475 -54.76 13.27 51.32
C ALA A 475 -54.79 12.68 52.75
N ALA A 476 -53.91 11.74 53.06
CA ALA A 476 -53.80 11.16 54.39
C ALA A 476 -53.09 12.09 55.37
N CYS A 477 -53.46 12.00 56.63
CA CYS A 477 -52.95 12.81 57.74
C CYS A 477 -51.50 12.47 58.08
N ASN A 478 -51.15 11.21 57.89
CA ASN A 478 -49.82 10.67 58.05
C ASN A 478 -49.15 10.43 56.70
N TYR A 479 -49.55 11.19 55.66
CA TYR A 479 -48.83 11.20 54.38
C TYR A 479 -47.34 11.42 54.63
N ASN A 480 -46.51 10.53 54.09
CA ASN A 480 -45.07 10.65 54.12
C ASN A 480 -44.59 10.95 52.70
N MET A 481 -44.03 12.15 52.50
CA MET A 481 -43.53 12.57 51.19
C MET A 481 -42.33 11.77 50.70
N ASP A 482 -41.63 11.09 51.62
CA ASP A 482 -40.50 10.23 51.29
C ASP A 482 -40.94 8.77 51.09
N ALA A 483 -42.20 8.41 51.40
CA ALA A 483 -42.69 7.05 51.22
C ALA A 483 -42.97 6.75 49.74
N ASN A 484 -42.42 5.64 49.27
CA ASN A 484 -42.66 5.11 47.93
C ASN A 484 -43.46 3.79 47.95
N VAL A 485 -43.67 3.20 49.13
CA VAL A 485 -44.47 1.99 49.32
C VAL A 485 -45.46 2.19 50.47
N ASP A 486 -46.73 1.93 50.20
CA ASP A 486 -47.80 2.08 51.18
C ASP A 486 -47.73 1.00 52.25
N ASP A 487 -47.63 1.40 53.53
CA ASP A 487 -47.57 0.46 54.65
C ASP A 487 -48.95 -0.04 55.11
N GLY A 488 -50.02 0.36 54.40
CA GLY A 488 -51.40 0.04 54.75
C GLY A 488 -51.92 0.76 55.99
N GLN A 489 -51.17 1.72 56.55
CA GLN A 489 -51.53 2.45 57.77
C GLN A 489 -51.93 3.90 57.51
N CYS A 490 -52.39 4.24 56.30
CA CYS A 490 -52.92 5.57 56.01
C CYS A 490 -54.06 5.97 56.95
N ASP A 491 -53.84 7.07 57.65
CA ASP A 491 -54.82 7.74 58.47
C ASP A 491 -55.56 8.77 57.62
N PHE A 492 -56.84 8.53 57.36
CA PHE A 492 -57.70 9.46 56.64
C PHE A 492 -58.64 10.25 57.58
N SER A 493 -58.44 10.19 58.89
CA SER A 493 -59.33 10.79 59.89
C SER A 493 -59.40 12.33 59.85
N CYS A 494 -58.40 12.98 59.26
CA CYS A 494 -58.31 14.42 59.05
C CYS A 494 -58.87 14.87 57.70
N ILE A 495 -59.23 13.95 56.80
CA ILE A 495 -60.10 14.29 55.67
C ILE A 495 -61.48 14.55 56.31
N PRO A 496 -62.00 15.79 56.32
CA PRO A 496 -63.36 16.02 56.77
C PRO A 496 -64.25 15.30 55.76
N THR A 497 -64.93 14.23 56.18
CA THR A 497 -65.83 13.40 55.39
C THR A 497 -66.71 14.25 54.47
N GLY A 498 -66.25 14.43 53.23
CA GLY A 498 -66.99 15.05 52.15
C GLY A 498 -67.86 13.97 51.50
N CYS A 499 -69.13 14.29 51.31
CA CYS A 499 -70.15 13.47 50.62
C CYS A 499 -71.04 12.57 51.47
N GLN A 500 -71.52 13.06 52.62
CA GLN A 500 -72.82 12.65 53.17
C GLN A 500 -73.61 13.88 53.66
N GLY A 501 -74.58 14.32 52.86
CA GLY A 501 -75.53 15.38 53.22
C GLY A 501 -76.72 15.41 52.26
N THR A 502 -77.92 15.73 52.75
CA THR A 502 -79.21 15.58 52.03
C THR A 502 -79.46 16.60 50.89
N SER A 503 -78.42 17.16 50.27
CA SER A 503 -78.52 18.05 49.10
C SER A 503 -77.27 18.04 48.22
N VAL A 504 -76.59 16.89 48.10
CA VAL A 504 -75.58 16.68 47.06
C VAL A 504 -76.18 15.90 45.89
N VAL A 505 -75.98 16.43 44.69
CA VAL A 505 -76.21 15.71 43.43
C VAL A 505 -74.90 14.98 43.12
N GLN A 506 -74.95 13.65 43.11
CA GLN A 506 -73.80 12.79 42.82
C GLN A 506 -73.74 12.52 41.33
N GLY A 507 -72.59 12.76 40.72
CA GLY A 507 -72.32 12.57 39.29
C GLY A 507 -70.88 12.99 38.98
N CYS A 508 -70.44 12.81 37.74
CA CYS A 508 -69.09 13.22 37.36
C CYS A 508 -68.94 14.74 37.42
N THR A 509 -67.96 15.25 38.17
CA THR A 509 -67.73 16.70 38.33
C THR A 509 -66.65 17.27 37.40
N VAL A 510 -65.97 16.39 36.65
CA VAL A 510 -64.90 16.77 35.71
C VAL A 510 -65.50 17.15 34.36
N GLN A 511 -65.34 18.42 33.96
CA GLN A 511 -65.95 18.97 32.74
C GLN A 511 -65.53 18.24 31.45
N GLU A 512 -64.38 17.58 31.47
CA GLU A 512 -63.77 16.88 30.33
C GLU A 512 -64.24 15.43 30.17
N ALA A 513 -64.98 14.87 31.13
CA ALA A 513 -65.49 13.51 31.03
C ALA A 513 -66.74 13.44 30.13
N GLY A 514 -66.89 12.35 29.38
CA GLY A 514 -68.01 12.14 28.44
C GLY A 514 -69.38 12.04 29.12
N ASN A 515 -69.41 11.83 30.43
CA ASN A 515 -70.62 11.86 31.26
C ASN A 515 -70.59 12.94 32.35
N TYR A 516 -69.87 14.05 32.13
CA TYR A 516 -69.89 15.23 33.00
C TYR A 516 -71.33 15.67 33.30
N ASP A 517 -71.64 15.82 34.60
CA ASP A 517 -72.93 16.34 35.06
C ASP A 517 -72.73 17.73 35.69
N PRO A 518 -73.14 18.82 35.02
CA PRO A 518 -73.00 20.17 35.55
C PRO A 518 -73.88 20.47 36.78
N ALA A 519 -74.82 19.57 37.12
CA ALA A 519 -75.57 19.65 38.38
C ALA A 519 -74.87 18.92 39.53
N ALA A 520 -73.85 18.09 39.25
CA ALA A 520 -73.12 17.36 40.27
C ALA A 520 -72.30 18.32 41.15
N THR A 521 -72.40 18.10 42.45
CA THR A 521 -71.72 18.90 43.50
C THR A 521 -70.74 18.06 44.31
N CYS A 522 -70.67 16.76 44.02
CA CYS A 522 -69.72 15.81 44.57
C CYS A 522 -69.45 14.72 43.53
N ASP A 523 -68.16 14.45 43.26
CA ASP A 523 -67.75 13.36 42.40
C ASP A 523 -67.99 12.02 43.09
N ASN A 524 -68.63 11.09 42.40
CA ASN A 524 -68.91 9.74 42.90
C ASN A 524 -68.05 8.68 42.21
N GLY A 525 -66.99 9.08 41.50
CA GLY A 525 -66.10 8.17 40.76
C GLY A 525 -66.75 7.58 39.50
N SER A 526 -67.89 8.13 39.05
CA SER A 526 -68.56 7.66 37.84
C SER A 526 -68.06 8.33 36.56
N CYS A 527 -67.07 9.23 36.63
CA CYS A 527 -66.50 9.87 35.45
C CYS A 527 -66.01 8.83 34.43
N VAL A 528 -66.68 8.78 33.29
CA VAL A 528 -66.27 8.03 32.13
C VAL A 528 -65.53 9.02 31.26
N PHE A 529 -64.21 8.98 31.37
CA PHE A 529 -63.35 9.51 30.33
C PHE A 529 -63.48 8.51 29.20
N SER A 530 -64.01 8.93 28.05
CA SER A 530 -63.81 8.14 26.84
C SER A 530 -62.29 8.02 26.71
N ASN A 531 -61.77 6.82 26.98
CA ASN A 531 -60.41 6.45 26.63
C ASN A 531 -60.40 6.42 25.10
N GLU A 532 -60.30 7.58 24.49
CA GLU A 532 -59.63 7.64 23.22
C GLU A 532 -58.16 7.39 23.57
N CYS A 533 -57.74 6.14 23.39
CA CYS A 533 -56.34 5.90 23.07
C CYS A 533 -56.06 6.81 21.88
N ARG A 534 -55.30 7.91 22.08
CA ARG A 534 -55.02 8.88 21.00
C ARG A 534 -54.35 8.27 19.75
N ALA A 535 -53.96 7.00 19.83
CA ALA A 535 -53.32 6.22 18.79
C ALA A 535 -54.14 4.99 18.38
N ASP A 536 -55.38 4.85 18.85
CA ASP A 536 -56.38 3.90 18.32
C ASP A 536 -57.13 4.67 17.21
N LEU A 537 -56.65 4.51 15.97
CA LEU A 537 -57.11 5.25 14.80
C LEU A 537 -58.28 4.55 14.11
N ASP A 538 -58.43 3.23 14.32
CA ASP A 538 -59.50 2.42 13.74
C ASP A 538 -60.68 2.13 14.70
N ASP A 539 -60.63 2.68 15.92
CA ASP A 539 -61.65 2.61 16.99
C ASP A 539 -61.95 1.15 17.43
N ASP A 540 -60.97 0.24 17.31
CA ASP A 540 -61.13 -1.17 17.68
C ASP A 540 -60.89 -1.46 19.17
N GLY A 541 -60.41 -0.46 19.92
CA GLY A 541 -60.16 -0.52 21.35
C GLY A 541 -58.78 -1.09 21.73
N LEU A 542 -57.89 -1.30 20.76
CA LEU A 542 -56.50 -1.73 20.93
C LEU A 542 -55.56 -0.71 20.24
N ILE A 543 -54.26 -0.76 20.56
CA ILE A 543 -53.23 -0.08 19.75
C ILE A 543 -52.40 -1.20 19.11
N GLY A 544 -52.53 -1.36 17.80
CA GLY A 544 -51.93 -2.47 17.06
C GLY A 544 -51.41 -2.09 15.68
N MET A 545 -51.12 -3.12 14.88
CA MET A 545 -50.66 -2.92 13.49
C MET A 545 -51.73 -2.26 12.60
N GLY A 546 -53.02 -2.37 12.94
CA GLY A 546 -54.11 -1.67 12.25
C GLY A 546 -53.91 -0.15 12.30
N ASP A 547 -53.76 0.40 13.49
CA ASP A 547 -53.56 1.83 13.73
C ASP A 547 -52.28 2.38 13.11
N LEU A 548 -51.18 1.63 13.23
CA LEU A 548 -49.89 2.03 12.66
C LEU A 548 -49.96 2.12 11.12
N LEU A 549 -50.67 1.20 10.48
CA LEU A 549 -50.86 1.20 9.03
C LEU A 549 -51.79 2.33 8.58
N GLU A 550 -52.81 2.66 9.37
CA GLU A 550 -53.69 3.80 9.11
C GLU A 550 -52.95 5.13 9.24
N TYR A 551 -52.12 5.29 10.27
CA TYR A 551 -51.25 6.47 10.45
C TYR A 551 -50.25 6.63 9.29
N LEU A 552 -49.57 5.54 8.90
CA LEU A 552 -48.62 5.55 7.80
C LEU A 552 -49.28 5.83 6.44
N SER A 553 -50.57 5.51 6.29
CA SER A 553 -51.33 5.84 5.07
C SER A 553 -51.63 7.35 4.92
N LEU A 554 -51.67 8.08 6.05
CA LEU A 554 -51.91 9.51 6.11
C LEU A 554 -50.60 10.32 6.21
N PHE A 555 -49.49 9.68 6.57
CA PHE A 555 -48.18 10.29 6.71
C PHE A 555 -47.70 10.92 5.37
N GLY A 556 -47.58 12.25 5.34
CA GLY A 556 -47.19 13.02 4.15
C GLY A 556 -48.34 13.63 3.35
N SER A 557 -49.60 13.44 3.77
CA SER A 557 -50.74 14.15 3.20
C SER A 557 -50.88 15.58 3.76
N SER A 558 -51.25 16.55 2.93
CA SER A 558 -51.41 17.95 3.35
C SER A 558 -52.79 18.18 3.96
N CYS A 559 -52.85 18.72 5.17
CA CYS A 559 -54.10 19.15 5.80
C CYS A 559 -54.62 20.44 5.12
N GLU A 560 -55.79 20.42 4.51
CA GLU A 560 -56.57 21.63 4.16
C GLU A 560 -57.55 22.02 5.27
#